data_AF-A0A350HEF2-F1
#
_entry.id   AF-A0A350HEF2-F1
#
_cell.length_a   1.000
_cell.length_b   1.000
_cell.length_c   1.000
_cell.angle_alpha   90.00
_cell.angle_beta   90.00
_cell.angle_gamma   90.00
#
_symmetry.space_group_name_H-M   'P 1'
#
loop_
_entity.id
_entity.type
_entity.pdbx_description
1 polymer ?
#
loop_
_entity_poly.entity_id
_entity_poly.type
_entity_poly.pdbx_seq_one_letter_code
_entity_poly.pdbx_strand_id
1 'polypeptide(L)'
;MLTEKKILKSSSKDYMSEQQLAFFKHRLESLRSQVMDNLASFRNVIAANEIEPDPLDTACTEEIKQITYIGLKRDTELLHQIECSLDRIHNHEYGYCEETGEPIGIARLLA
;
A
#
# COMPACT_ATOMS: atom_id res chain seq x y z
N MET A 1 -6.90 0.90 -20.60
CA MET A 1 -6.25 0.14 -19.51
C MET A 1 -6.94 -1.21 -19.36
N LEU A 2 -6.21 -2.27 -19.02
CA LEU A 2 -6.82 -3.58 -18.68
C LEU A 2 -7.68 -3.43 -17.43
N THR A 3 -8.73 -4.24 -17.32
CA THR A 3 -9.58 -4.31 -16.12
C THR A 3 -9.28 -5.58 -15.34
N GLU A 4 -9.58 -5.60 -14.04
CA GLU A 4 -9.37 -6.77 -13.17
C GLU A 4 -9.98 -8.05 -13.76
N LYS A 5 -11.21 -7.96 -14.27
CA LYS A 5 -11.92 -9.08 -14.91
C LYS A 5 -11.20 -9.62 -16.16
N LYS A 6 -10.44 -8.79 -16.88
CA LYS A 6 -9.67 -9.21 -18.06
C LYS A 6 -8.35 -9.86 -17.65
N ILE A 7 -7.69 -9.36 -16.60
CA ILE A 7 -6.45 -9.92 -16.06
C ILE A 7 -6.69 -11.27 -15.36
N LEU A 8 -7.84 -11.46 -14.72
CA LEU A 8 -8.22 -12.77 -14.17
C LEU A 8 -8.47 -13.84 -15.24
N LYS A 9 -8.82 -13.43 -16.46
CA LYS A 9 -9.16 -14.33 -17.58
C LYS A 9 -8.03 -14.50 -18.59
N SER A 10 -6.93 -13.75 -18.46
CA SER A 10 -5.80 -13.87 -19.38
C SER A 10 -5.11 -15.22 -19.25
N SER A 11 -4.54 -15.70 -20.36
CA SER A 11 -3.85 -16.99 -20.40
C SER A 11 -2.52 -16.91 -19.62
N SER A 12 -2.01 -18.06 -19.19
CA SER A 12 -0.66 -18.18 -18.60
C SER A 12 0.45 -17.69 -19.54
N LYS A 13 0.20 -17.66 -20.86
CA LYS A 13 1.13 -17.09 -21.85
C LYS A 13 1.29 -15.57 -21.74
N ASP A 14 0.30 -14.86 -21.20
CA ASP A 14 0.31 -13.40 -21.08
C ASP A 14 0.78 -12.93 -19.69
N TYR A 15 1.26 -13.88 -18.87
CA TYR A 15 1.66 -13.65 -17.50
C TYR A 15 2.80 -12.63 -17.41
N MET A 16 2.57 -11.56 -16.65
CA MET A 16 3.48 -10.42 -16.49
C MET A 16 3.91 -9.80 -17.82
N SER A 17 3.03 -9.85 -18.83
CA SER A 17 3.18 -9.03 -20.04
C SER A 17 3.19 -7.53 -19.70
N GLU A 18 3.73 -6.71 -20.58
CA GLU A 18 3.81 -5.26 -20.42
C GLU A 18 2.45 -4.62 -20.08
N GLN A 19 1.37 -5.14 -20.65
CA GLN A 19 0.00 -4.70 -20.35
C GLN A 19 -0.47 -5.04 -18.92
N GLN A 20 -0.08 -6.21 -18.40
CA GLN A 20 -0.39 -6.60 -17.02
C GLN A 20 0.48 -5.82 -16.02
N LEU A 21 1.77 -5.67 -16.30
CA LEU A 21 2.67 -4.88 -15.47
C LEU A 21 2.22 -3.42 -15.40
N ALA A 22 1.77 -2.83 -16.51
CA ALA A 22 1.21 -1.48 -16.54
C ALA A 22 -0.06 -1.36 -15.66
N PHE A 23 -0.89 -2.40 -15.61
CA PHE A 23 -2.05 -2.42 -14.73
C PHE A 23 -1.66 -2.46 -13.26
N PHE A 24 -0.78 -3.39 -12.86
CA PHE A 24 -0.34 -3.51 -11.46
C PHE A 24 0.41 -2.26 -11.02
N LYS A 25 1.24 -1.68 -11.89
CA LYS A 25 1.90 -0.39 -11.65
C LYS A 25 0.89 0.71 -11.36
N HIS A 26 -0.12 0.88 -12.21
CA HIS A 26 -1.14 1.91 -12.01
C HIS A 26 -1.91 1.70 -10.69
N ARG A 27 -2.22 0.45 -10.35
CA ARG A 27 -2.87 0.10 -9.08
C ARG A 27 -1.99 0.44 -7.87
N LEU A 28 -0.71 0.09 -7.92
CA LEU A 28 0.26 0.39 -6.86
C LEU A 28 0.50 1.89 -6.72
N GLU A 29 0.58 2.64 -7.82
CA GLU A 29 0.69 4.10 -7.79
C GLU A 29 -0.56 4.77 -7.19
N SER A 30 -1.75 4.26 -7.51
CA SER A 30 -3.01 4.73 -6.91
C SER A 30 -3.04 4.44 -5.41
N LEU A 31 -2.65 3.21 -5.01
CA LEU A 31 -2.55 2.85 -3.59
C LEU A 31 -1.51 3.70 -2.87
N ARG A 32 -0.36 3.97 -3.49
CA ARG A 32 0.67 4.87 -2.96
C ARG A 32 0.08 6.25 -2.65
N SER A 33 -0.64 6.83 -3.60
CA SER A 33 -1.27 8.15 -3.40
C SER A 33 -2.21 8.14 -2.20
N GLN A 34 -3.05 7.11 -2.08
CA GLN A 34 -3.98 6.98 -0.94
C GLN A 34 -3.24 6.87 0.40
N VAL A 35 -2.17 6.09 0.46
CA VAL A 35 -1.34 5.96 1.67
C VAL A 35 -0.66 7.29 2.01
N MET A 36 -0.16 8.02 1.01
CA MET A 36 0.42 9.36 1.22
C MET A 36 -0.62 10.36 1.77
N ASP A 37 -1.85 10.32 1.26
CA ASP A 37 -2.94 11.15 1.77
C ASP A 37 -3.30 10.82 3.22
N ASN A 38 -3.32 9.53 3.58
CA ASN A 38 -3.52 9.09 4.96
C ASN A 38 -2.39 9.56 5.89
N LEU A 39 -1.13 9.42 5.45
CA LEU A 39 0.03 9.92 6.20
C LEU A 39 -0.04 11.43 6.43
N ALA A 40 -0.52 12.19 5.44
CA ALA A 40 -0.75 13.63 5.59
C ALA A 40 -1.88 13.92 6.61
N SER A 41 -2.95 13.11 6.61
CA SER A 41 -4.04 13.21 7.59
C SER A 41 -3.55 12.97 9.02
N PHE A 42 -2.72 11.94 9.25
CA PHE A 42 -2.15 11.69 10.58
C PHE A 42 -1.30 12.86 11.09
N ARG A 43 -0.54 13.53 10.21
CA ARG A 43 0.22 14.73 10.59
C ARG A 43 -0.71 15.85 11.09
N ASN A 44 -1.86 16.03 10.45
CA ASN A 44 -2.84 17.02 10.89
C ASN A 44 -3.45 16.65 12.25
N VAL A 45 -3.74 15.37 12.48
CA VAL A 45 -4.23 14.89 13.79
C VAL A 45 -3.20 15.11 14.89
N ILE A 46 -1.93 14.82 14.63
CA ILE A 46 -0.84 15.04 15.59
C ILE A 46 -0.74 16.53 15.93
N ALA A 47 -0.68 17.40 14.92
CA ALA A 47 -0.61 18.86 15.12
C ALA A 47 -1.80 19.41 15.89
N ALA A 48 -3.01 18.89 15.66
CA ALA A 48 -4.22 19.29 16.40
C ALA A 48 -4.21 18.86 17.88
N ASN A 49 -3.38 17.88 18.26
CA ASN A 49 -3.29 17.32 19.61
C ASN A 49 -1.96 17.67 20.33
N GLU A 50 -1.25 18.71 19.85
CA GLU A 50 -0.03 19.22 20.49
C GLU A 50 -0.30 20.12 21.71
N ILE A 51 -1.53 20.65 21.85
CA ILE A 51 -1.92 21.47 23.00
C ILE A 51 -2.01 20.56 24.25
N GLU A 52 -1.52 21.07 25.38
CA GLU A 52 -1.57 20.36 26.65
C GLU A 52 -3.03 20.11 27.05
N PRO A 53 -3.46 18.84 27.21
CA PRO A 53 -4.84 18.53 27.55
C PRO A 53 -5.11 18.86 29.01
N ASP A 54 -6.34 19.28 29.30
CA ASP A 54 -6.78 19.44 30.68
C ASP A 54 -6.80 18.07 31.42
N PRO A 55 -6.76 18.04 32.76
CA PRO A 55 -6.68 16.80 33.53
C PRO A 55 -7.82 15.80 33.26
N LEU A 56 -8.97 16.28 32.80
CA LEU A 56 -10.13 15.44 32.45
C LEU A 56 -10.01 14.82 31.05
N ASP A 57 -9.24 15.43 30.15
CA ASP A 57 -9.10 15.01 28.75
C ASP A 57 -7.81 14.23 28.48
N THR A 58 -6.89 14.19 29.47
CA THR A 58 -5.57 13.55 29.34
C THR A 58 -5.67 12.10 28.86
N ALA A 59 -6.61 11.32 29.41
CA ALA A 59 -6.79 9.92 29.01
C ALA A 59 -7.25 9.79 27.55
N CYS A 60 -8.22 10.61 27.14
CA CYS A 60 -8.74 10.61 25.77
C CYS A 60 -7.67 11.03 24.76
N THR A 61 -6.90 12.09 25.06
CA THR A 61 -5.83 12.56 24.17
C THR A 61 -4.72 11.53 24.00
N GLU A 62 -4.34 10.82 25.07
CA GLU A 62 -3.32 9.78 25.00
C GLU A 62 -3.78 8.58 24.16
N GLU A 63 -5.04 8.16 24.29
CA GLU A 63 -5.62 7.11 23.45
C GLU A 63 -5.61 7.49 21.96
N ILE A 64 -5.99 8.73 21.64
CA ILE A 64 -5.96 9.26 20.26
C ILE A 64 -4.52 9.24 19.71
N LYS A 65 -3.53 9.68 20.51
CA LYS A 65 -2.12 9.65 20.12
C LYS A 65 -1.64 8.22 19.86
N GLN A 66 -2.00 7.27 20.71
CA GLN A 66 -1.62 5.87 20.55
C GLN A 66 -2.22 5.27 19.27
N ILE A 67 -3.51 5.49 19.00
CA ILE A 67 -4.17 5.03 17.78
C ILE A 67 -3.51 5.65 16.55
N THR A 68 -3.23 6.96 16.59
CA THR A 68 -2.61 7.70 15.49
C THR A 68 -1.21 7.16 15.19
N TYR A 69 -0.40 6.90 16.22
CA TYR A 69 0.94 6.35 16.05
C TYR A 69 0.93 4.95 15.43
N ILE A 70 0.00 4.08 15.86
CA ILE A 70 -0.16 2.73 15.29
C ILE A 70 -0.56 2.81 13.82
N GLY A 71 -1.49 3.71 13.47
CA GLY A 71 -1.91 3.97 12.09
C GLY A 71 -0.74 4.45 11.23
N LEU A 72 -0.02 5.48 11.70
CA LEU A 72 1.14 6.05 11.03
C LEU A 72 2.22 4.98 10.74
N LYS A 73 2.52 4.13 11.73
CA LYS A 73 3.50 3.04 11.58
C LYS A 73 3.07 2.06 10.49
N ARG A 74 1.81 1.60 10.52
CA ARG A 74 1.26 0.67 9.51
C ARG A 74 1.32 1.27 8.10
N ASP A 75 0.93 2.53 7.95
CA ASP A 75 0.92 3.19 6.64
C ASP A 75 2.34 3.44 6.11
N THR A 76 3.31 3.69 6.99
CA THR A 76 4.73 3.81 6.61
C THR A 76 5.30 2.46 6.15
N GLU A 77 4.99 1.38 6.87
CA GLU A 77 5.38 0.02 6.47
C GLU A 77 4.74 -0.38 5.13
N LEU A 78 3.46 -0.06 4.94
CA LEU A 78 2.74 -0.30 3.69
C LEU A 78 3.34 0.50 2.53
N LEU A 79 3.67 1.79 2.75
CA LEU A 79 4.33 2.62 1.73
C LEU A 79 5.66 2.00 1.29
N HIS A 80 6.47 1.52 2.23
CA HIS A 80 7.73 0.84 1.91
C HIS A 80 7.50 -0.42 1.05
N GLN A 81 6.51 -1.25 1.39
CA GLN A 81 6.16 -2.44 0.61
C GLN A 81 5.69 -2.11 -0.82
N ILE A 82 4.93 -1.02 -0.98
CA ILE A 82 4.48 -0.54 -2.29
C ILE A 82 5.69 -0.10 -3.14
N GLU A 83 6.61 0.67 -2.57
CA GLU A 83 7.83 1.10 -3.27
C GLU A 83 8.70 -0.08 -3.69
N CYS A 84 8.91 -1.08 -2.80
CA CYS A 84 9.61 -2.31 -3.17
C CYS A 84 8.88 -3.06 -4.30
N SER A 85 7.54 -3.11 -4.28
CA SER A 85 6.76 -3.74 -5.33
C SER A 85 6.88 -3.02 -6.68
N LEU A 86 6.92 -1.68 -6.67
CA LEU A 86 7.14 -0.87 -7.87
C LEU A 86 8.54 -1.07 -8.45
N ASP A 87 9.56 -1.17 -7.59
CA ASP A 87 10.93 -1.48 -8.03
C ASP A 87 11.00 -2.88 -8.67
N ARG A 88 10.34 -3.88 -8.08
CA ARG A 88 10.23 -5.22 -8.68
C ARG A 88 9.52 -5.21 -10.03
N ILE A 89 8.56 -4.30 -10.26
CA ILE A 89 7.97 -4.12 -11.60
C ILE A 89 9.00 -3.55 -12.57
N HIS A 90 9.82 -2.59 -12.14
CA HIS A 90 10.88 -2.00 -12.96
C HIS A 90 11.93 -3.04 -13.37
N ASN A 91 12.29 -3.95 -12.45
CA ASN A 91 13.25 -5.03 -12.69
C ASN A 91 12.65 -6.26 -13.39
N HIS A 92 11.35 -6.23 -13.75
CA HIS A 92 10.61 -7.37 -14.32
C HIS A 92 10.56 -8.63 -13.44
N GLU A 93 10.67 -8.47 -12.11
CA GLU A 93 10.62 -9.55 -11.11
C GLU A 93 9.28 -9.62 -10.37
N TYR A 94 8.37 -8.69 -10.66
CA TYR A 94 7.04 -8.65 -10.06
C TYR A 94 6.20 -9.86 -10.49
N GLY A 95 5.45 -10.41 -9.55
CA GLY A 95 4.62 -11.59 -9.75
C GLY A 95 5.33 -12.91 -9.46
N TYR A 96 6.66 -12.95 -9.28
CA TYR A 96 7.36 -14.21 -8.97
C TYR A 96 7.68 -14.33 -7.48
N CYS A 97 7.73 -15.55 -6.95
CA CYS A 97 8.17 -15.81 -5.59
C CYS A 97 9.68 -15.55 -5.46
N GLU A 98 10.10 -14.83 -4.42
CA GLU A 98 11.52 -14.48 -4.21
C GLU A 98 12.38 -15.70 -3.84
N GLU A 99 11.79 -16.71 -3.20
CA GLU A 99 12.51 -17.91 -2.77
C GLU A 99 12.58 -18.99 -3.87
N THR A 100 11.48 -19.19 -4.60
CA THR A 100 11.34 -20.31 -5.55
C THR A 100 11.38 -19.88 -7.02
N GLY A 101 11.18 -18.60 -7.32
CA GLY A 101 10.99 -18.10 -8.67
C GLY A 101 9.67 -18.52 -9.33
N GLU A 102 8.77 -19.18 -8.59
CA GLU A 102 7.49 -19.64 -9.13
C GLU A 102 6.50 -18.48 -9.35
N PRO A 103 5.65 -18.55 -10.39
CA PRO A 103 4.66 -17.52 -10.65
C PRO A 103 3.59 -17.49 -9.55
N ILE A 104 3.40 -16.32 -8.95
CA ILE A 104 2.33 -16.04 -8.01
C ILE A 104 1.03 -15.88 -8.80
N GLY A 105 -0.02 -16.61 -8.39
CA GLY A 105 -1.32 -16.55 -9.05
C GLY A 105 -1.89 -15.14 -9.09
N ILE A 106 -2.42 -14.74 -10.25
CA ILE A 106 -3.01 -13.41 -10.48
C ILE A 106 -4.08 -13.05 -9.44
N ALA A 107 -4.93 -14.01 -9.05
CA ALA A 107 -5.95 -13.78 -8.02
C ALA A 107 -5.34 -13.40 -6.66
N ARG A 108 -4.15 -13.91 -6.33
CA ARG A 108 -3.42 -13.56 -5.10
C ARG A 108 -2.78 -12.18 -5.17
N LEU A 109 -2.34 -11.76 -6.36
CA LEU A 109 -1.81 -10.41 -6.58
C LEU A 109 -2.89 -9.32 -6.59
N LEU A 110 -4.16 -9.69 -6.81
CA LEU A 110 -5.30 -8.77 -6.86
C LEU A 110 -6.05 -8.63 -5.53
N ALA A 111 -5.84 -9.57 -4.59
CA ALA A 111 -6.45 -9.54 -3.26
C ALA A 111 -5.89 -8.36 -2.45
#